data_AF-A0A067BWG3-F1
#
_entry.id   AF-A0A067BWG3-F1
#
_cell.length_a   1.000
_cell.length_b   1.000
_cell.length_c   1.000
_cell.angle_alpha   90.00
_cell.angle_beta   90.00
_cell.angle_gamma   90.00
#
_symmetry.space_group_name_H-M   'P 1'
#
loop_
_entity.id
_entity.type
_entity.pdbx_description
1 polymer ?
#
loop_
_entity_poly.entity_id
_entity_poly.type
_entity_poly.pdbx_seq_one_letter_code
_entity_poly.pdbx_strand_id
1 'polypeptide(L)'
;MQTVCGYNDLSAQQRVLVADGSCGASATCLLDRDCAVAMVMPVNATRFDLESTWLLGDLSRYPHDTLELAQVQSATSLHAYLQFPVVLRALVFEQATIDAESDEHFGPSVSALERLQLPRALESLTLRNCLVQGTMGFYGLEHLRRLELRNSRFSDFWLSGVDNSLQHLELVGVHTPILRLEESSELRYFVCDDCDVPSVMVDNSTYAALAALSPALPNATEGYRVNRIQHDEAQCMAARGQIKRLWETTSVCIPDRNRPPIDTNFGSSWMYPYTTYIYLGGAAVLGVIVLFSVYAIRRGSRAVKIRRSADDDYLASTLRPNEMATLQMLQIDADAI
;
A
#
# COMPACT_ATOMS: atom_id res chain seq x y z
N MET A 1 -2.77 39.84 21.00
CA MET A 1 -2.61 39.07 19.74
C MET A 1 -3.51 37.85 19.86
N GLN A 2 -4.56 37.75 19.04
CA GLN A 2 -5.32 36.51 18.92
C GLN A 2 -4.38 35.47 18.30
N THR A 3 -4.07 34.42 19.07
CA THR A 3 -3.42 33.24 18.52
C THR A 3 -4.35 32.65 17.47
N VAL A 4 -3.88 32.63 16.22
CA VAL A 4 -4.63 32.01 15.13
C VAL A 4 -4.76 30.52 15.46
N CYS A 5 -6.00 30.02 15.49
CA CYS A 5 -6.25 28.60 15.73
C CYS A 5 -5.65 27.79 14.58
N GLY A 6 -4.72 26.88 14.89
CA GLY A 6 -4.08 26.02 13.89
C GLY A 6 -5.06 25.02 13.26
N TYR A 7 -6.08 24.60 14.00
CA TYR A 7 -7.00 23.52 13.61
C TYR A 7 -8.33 24.05 13.05
N ASN A 8 -8.34 25.22 12.40
CA ASN A 8 -9.56 25.86 11.92
C ASN A 8 -10.18 25.22 10.66
N ASP A 9 -9.42 24.32 10.05
CA ASP A 9 -9.74 23.47 8.90
C ASP A 9 -10.56 22.23 9.29
N LEU A 10 -10.65 21.91 10.59
CA LEU A 10 -11.56 20.88 11.09
C LEU A 10 -13.02 21.19 10.75
N SER A 11 -13.76 20.15 10.38
CA SER A 11 -15.22 20.23 10.30
C SER A 11 -15.86 20.42 11.69
N ALA A 12 -17.11 20.88 11.73
CA ALA A 12 -17.82 21.16 12.99
C ALA A 12 -17.94 19.94 13.93
N GLN A 13 -17.95 18.73 13.37
CA GLN A 13 -18.08 17.47 14.12
C GLN A 13 -16.74 16.83 14.47
N GLN A 14 -15.65 17.26 13.83
CA GLN A 14 -14.33 16.71 14.08
C GLN A 14 -13.74 17.29 15.36
N ARG A 15 -12.91 16.48 16.00
CA ARG A 15 -12.06 16.87 17.12
C ARG A 15 -10.64 16.41 16.85
N VAL A 16 -9.65 17.09 17.41
CA VAL A 16 -8.25 16.70 17.26
C VAL A 16 -7.62 16.47 18.63
N LEU A 17 -7.00 15.31 18.80
CA LEU A 17 -6.21 14.96 19.98
C LEU A 17 -4.84 15.61 19.86
N VAL A 18 -4.50 16.45 20.83
CA VAL A 18 -3.26 17.22 20.84
C VAL A 18 -2.63 17.24 22.23
N ALA A 19 -1.31 17.40 22.25
CA ALA A 19 -0.49 17.67 23.41
C ALA A 19 0.45 18.83 23.05
N ASP A 20 -0.13 19.98 22.73
CA ASP A 20 0.59 21.21 22.39
C ASP A 20 0.25 22.34 23.40
N GLY A 21 0.67 23.58 23.09
CA GLY A 21 0.41 24.73 23.97
C GLY A 21 -1.06 25.11 24.15
N SER A 22 -1.96 24.60 23.29
CA SER A 22 -3.38 24.91 23.28
C SER A 22 -4.15 24.24 24.41
N CYS A 23 -3.61 23.17 25.00
CA CYS A 23 -4.22 22.46 26.13
C CYS A 23 -4.10 23.21 27.48
N GLY A 24 -3.45 24.38 27.49
CA GLY A 24 -3.23 25.17 28.69
C GLY A 24 -2.37 24.43 29.70
N ALA A 25 -2.92 24.13 30.87
CA ALA A 25 -2.22 23.38 31.94
C ALA A 25 -2.32 21.86 31.79
N SER A 26 -3.15 21.36 30.86
CA SER A 26 -3.37 19.93 30.67
C SER A 26 -2.29 19.34 29.76
N ALA A 27 -1.86 18.11 30.03
CA ALA A 27 -0.86 17.43 29.21
C ALA A 27 -1.39 17.06 27.81
N THR A 28 -2.68 16.71 27.71
CA THR A 28 -3.31 16.31 26.46
C THR A 28 -4.78 16.69 26.50
N CYS A 29 -5.35 17.08 25.36
CA CYS A 29 -6.73 17.51 25.25
C CYS A 29 -7.28 17.26 23.85
N LEU A 30 -8.61 17.30 23.72
CA LEU A 30 -9.29 17.39 22.44
C LEU A 30 -9.66 18.84 22.16
N LEU A 31 -9.32 19.31 20.97
CA LEU A 31 -9.74 20.60 20.47
C LEU A 31 -10.82 20.45 19.41
N ASP A 32 -11.66 21.47 19.30
CA ASP A 32 -12.51 21.69 18.14
C ASP A 32 -11.86 22.66 17.14
N ARG A 33 -12.62 23.01 16.09
CA ARG A 33 -12.17 23.91 15.03
C ARG A 33 -11.87 25.34 15.49
N ASP A 34 -12.39 25.76 16.63
CA ASP A 34 -12.15 27.09 17.20
C ASP A 34 -10.98 27.06 18.20
N CYS A 35 -10.27 25.92 18.26
CA CYS A 35 -9.24 25.61 19.25
C CYS A 35 -9.76 25.72 20.69
N ALA A 36 -11.06 25.55 20.88
CA ALA A 36 -11.63 25.43 22.21
C ALA A 36 -11.42 24.00 22.71
N VAL A 37 -11.05 23.89 23.98
CA VAL A 37 -10.87 22.58 24.64
C VAL A 37 -12.24 21.94 24.82
N ALA A 38 -12.53 20.94 23.99
CA ALA A 38 -13.74 20.14 24.08
C ALA A 38 -13.67 19.13 25.24
N MET A 39 -12.47 18.59 25.50
CA MET A 39 -12.23 17.61 26.55
C MET A 39 -10.77 17.66 27.01
N VAL A 40 -10.55 17.50 28.31
CA VAL A 40 -9.22 17.31 28.89
C VAL A 40 -8.99 15.83 29.16
N MET A 41 -7.83 15.32 28.74
CA MET A 41 -7.45 13.93 29.00
C MET A 41 -6.79 13.78 30.38
N PRO A 42 -6.89 12.60 31.02
CA PRO A 42 -6.17 12.32 32.25
C PRO A 42 -4.66 12.51 32.07
N VAL A 43 -3.99 13.12 33.05
CA VAL A 43 -2.54 13.43 32.97
C VAL A 43 -1.68 12.18 32.77
N ASN A 44 -2.11 11.04 33.33
CA ASN A 44 -1.41 9.76 33.24
C ASN A 44 -1.98 8.84 32.15
N ALA A 45 -2.81 9.37 31.24
CA ALA A 45 -3.34 8.57 30.15
C ALA A 45 -2.21 8.22 29.17
N THR A 46 -1.98 6.92 29.00
CA THR A 46 -1.05 6.40 27.98
C THR A 46 -1.74 5.74 26.81
N ARG A 47 -3.06 5.57 26.89
CA ARG A 47 -3.90 4.96 25.86
C ARG A 47 -4.99 5.93 25.44
N PHE A 48 -5.18 6.07 24.13
CA PHE A 48 -6.26 6.83 23.53
C PHE A 48 -7.01 5.97 22.51
N ASP A 49 -8.29 5.77 22.75
CA ASP A 49 -9.20 5.12 21.80
C ASP A 49 -9.84 6.21 20.93
N LEU A 50 -9.53 6.23 19.64
CA LEU A 50 -9.99 7.28 18.74
C LEU A 50 -11.40 6.98 18.24
N GLU A 51 -12.31 7.91 18.45
CA GLU A 51 -13.63 7.86 17.82
C GLU A 51 -13.52 8.20 16.32
N SER A 52 -14.55 7.83 15.54
CA SER A 52 -14.56 8.01 14.07
C SER A 52 -14.42 9.46 13.60
N THR A 53 -14.68 10.45 14.47
CA THR A 53 -14.54 11.88 14.15
C THR A 53 -13.28 12.51 14.74
N TRP A 54 -12.45 11.73 15.44
CA TRP A 54 -11.23 12.22 16.06
C TRP A 54 -10.05 12.11 15.11
N LEU A 55 -9.22 13.14 15.12
CA LEU A 55 -7.95 13.21 14.41
C LEU A 55 -6.79 13.23 15.41
N LEU A 56 -5.61 12.81 14.98
CA LEU A 56 -4.35 12.97 15.69
C LEU A 56 -3.63 14.22 15.18
N GLY A 57 -3.36 15.16 16.07
CA GLY A 57 -2.63 16.39 15.77
C GLY A 57 -1.24 16.40 16.40
N ASP A 58 -0.81 17.59 16.83
CA ASP A 58 0.51 17.77 17.44
C ASP A 58 0.54 17.17 18.85
N LEU A 59 1.29 16.07 19.02
CA LEU A 59 1.54 15.40 20.30
C LEU A 59 2.96 15.69 20.83
N SER A 60 3.66 16.69 20.31
CA SER A 60 5.08 16.95 20.58
C SER A 60 5.41 17.17 22.06
N ARG A 61 4.47 17.66 22.87
CA ARG A 61 4.64 17.88 24.33
C ARG A 61 4.02 16.78 25.19
N TYR A 62 3.54 15.70 24.60
CA TYR A 62 3.05 14.57 25.37
C TYR A 62 4.19 14.00 26.26
N PRO A 63 3.96 13.87 27.58
CA PRO A 63 5.07 13.74 28.54
C PRO A 63 5.57 12.31 28.73
N HIS A 64 4.85 11.30 28.24
CA HIS A 64 5.18 9.91 28.48
C HIS A 64 6.01 9.32 27.33
N ASP A 65 6.87 8.37 27.66
CA ASP A 65 7.70 7.63 26.70
C ASP A 65 6.94 6.46 26.04
N THR A 66 5.75 6.13 26.55
CA THR A 66 4.86 5.11 25.98
C THR A 66 3.54 5.72 25.54
N LEU A 67 3.08 5.32 24.35
CA LEU A 67 1.81 5.74 23.78
C LEU A 67 1.11 4.54 23.12
N GLU A 68 -0.17 4.38 23.42
CA GLU A 68 -1.06 3.40 22.80
C GLU A 68 -2.22 4.12 22.12
N LEU A 69 -2.38 3.85 20.82
CA LEU A 69 -3.42 4.43 20.00
C LEU A 69 -4.30 3.32 19.45
N ALA A 70 -5.59 3.37 19.78
CA ALA A 70 -6.54 2.40 19.27
C ALA A 70 -7.46 3.00 18.21
N GLN A 71 -7.92 2.15 17.27
CA GLN A 71 -8.90 2.51 16.25
C GLN A 71 -8.43 3.62 15.29
N VAL A 72 -7.11 3.77 15.13
CA VAL A 72 -6.51 4.73 14.19
C VAL A 72 -6.78 4.29 12.76
N GLN A 73 -7.28 5.20 11.92
CA GLN A 73 -7.38 5.00 10.49
C GLN A 73 -6.45 5.99 9.79
N SER A 74 -5.33 5.54 9.21
CA SER A 74 -4.33 6.47 8.67
C SER A 74 -4.86 7.37 7.56
N ALA A 75 -5.88 6.93 6.82
CA ALA A 75 -6.51 7.70 5.75
C ALA A 75 -7.40 8.85 6.25
N THR A 76 -7.92 8.77 7.48
CA THR A 76 -8.99 9.68 7.96
C THR A 76 -8.74 10.26 9.36
N SER A 77 -7.93 9.62 10.19
CA SER A 77 -7.66 10.00 11.58
C SER A 77 -6.37 10.81 11.76
N LEU A 78 -5.67 11.22 10.70
CA LEU A 78 -4.42 11.98 10.81
C LEU A 78 -4.64 13.44 10.38
N HIS A 79 -4.20 14.38 11.23
CA HIS A 79 -4.17 15.80 10.87
C HIS A 79 -2.84 16.16 10.20
N ALA A 80 -2.82 17.24 9.42
CA ALA A 80 -1.60 17.76 8.77
C ALA A 80 -0.50 18.20 9.75
N TYR A 81 -0.83 18.36 11.04
CA TYR A 81 0.12 18.74 12.10
C TYR A 81 0.48 17.57 13.01
N LEU A 82 0.20 16.33 12.58
CA LEU A 82 0.63 15.15 13.32
C LEU A 82 2.13 15.23 13.61
N GLN A 83 2.48 15.22 14.90
CA GLN A 83 3.86 15.12 15.36
C GLN A 83 3.89 14.28 16.62
N PHE A 84 4.69 13.22 16.61
CA PHE A 84 4.93 12.41 17.81
C PHE A 84 5.94 13.09 18.75
N PRO A 85 5.84 12.83 20.07
CA PRO A 85 6.79 13.37 21.04
C PRO A 85 8.18 12.77 20.83
N VAL A 86 9.21 13.62 20.88
CA VAL A 86 10.61 13.18 20.70
C VAL A 86 11.11 12.24 21.80
N VAL A 87 10.44 12.23 22.95
CA VAL A 87 10.74 11.35 24.08
C VAL A 87 10.12 9.95 23.93
N LEU A 88 9.27 9.73 22.92
CA LEU A 88 8.58 8.46 22.74
C LEU A 88 9.55 7.32 22.45
N ARG A 89 9.47 6.26 23.23
CA ARG A 89 10.27 5.03 23.12
C ARG A 89 9.44 3.83 22.74
N ALA A 90 8.18 3.75 23.16
CA ALA A 90 7.29 2.66 22.82
C ALA A 90 5.96 3.17 22.24
N LEU A 91 5.57 2.59 21.10
CA LEU A 91 4.31 2.90 20.43
C LEU A 91 3.53 1.61 20.18
N VAL A 92 2.26 1.63 20.57
CA VAL A 92 1.33 0.53 20.34
C VAL A 92 0.19 1.03 19.48
N PHE A 93 -0.10 0.31 18.39
CA PHE A 93 -1.34 0.45 17.64
C PHE A 93 -2.24 -0.76 17.93
N GLU A 94 -3.49 -0.49 18.30
CA GLU A 94 -4.50 -1.49 18.57
C GLU A 94 -5.68 -1.28 17.62
N GLN A 95 -6.07 -2.31 16.86
CA GLN A 95 -7.21 -2.22 15.92
C GLN A 95 -7.08 -1.06 14.93
N ALA A 96 -5.86 -0.79 14.47
CA ALA A 96 -5.58 0.29 13.52
C ALA A 96 -5.63 -0.21 12.07
N THR A 97 -6.10 0.66 11.16
CA THR A 97 -5.98 0.49 9.72
C THR A 97 -4.93 1.47 9.19
N ILE A 98 -3.84 0.95 8.64
CA ILE A 98 -2.71 1.74 8.14
C ILE A 98 -2.55 1.47 6.66
N ASP A 99 -2.91 2.44 5.84
CA ASP A 99 -2.88 2.36 4.38
C ASP A 99 -1.61 3.03 3.82
N ALA A 100 -0.80 2.26 3.08
CA ALA A 100 0.22 2.84 2.21
C ALA A 100 -0.44 3.61 1.06
N GLU A 101 0.18 4.70 0.64
CA GLU A 101 -0.26 5.39 -0.58
C GLU A 101 0.23 4.60 -1.79
N SER A 102 -0.70 4.02 -2.53
CA SER A 102 -0.48 3.71 -3.93
C SER A 102 -0.73 5.00 -4.70
N ASP A 103 0.28 5.86 -4.77
CA ASP A 103 0.18 7.01 -5.67
C ASP A 103 0.28 6.47 -7.10
N GLU A 104 -0.87 6.17 -7.72
CA GLU A 104 -0.95 5.48 -9.02
C GLU A 104 -0.27 6.26 -10.16
N HIS A 105 0.13 7.51 -9.94
CA HIS A 105 0.61 8.39 -10.99
C HIS A 105 2.09 8.80 -10.89
N PHE A 106 2.74 8.88 -9.73
CA PHE A 106 4.14 9.33 -9.64
C PHE A 106 4.83 8.91 -8.32
N GLY A 107 5.83 8.03 -8.40
CA GLY A 107 6.85 7.87 -7.35
C GLY A 107 6.94 6.49 -6.68
N PRO A 108 8.03 6.21 -5.94
CA PRO A 108 8.13 5.00 -5.13
C PRO A 108 7.02 5.01 -4.06
N SER A 109 6.32 3.89 -3.90
CA SER A 109 5.27 3.75 -2.89
C SER A 109 5.84 4.09 -1.52
N VAL A 110 5.24 5.09 -0.86
CA VAL A 110 5.56 5.50 0.50
C VAL A 110 5.14 4.36 1.41
N SER A 111 6.07 3.85 2.23
CA SER A 111 5.76 2.75 3.14
C SER A 111 4.63 3.12 4.10
N ALA A 112 3.79 2.16 4.49
CA ALA A 112 2.59 2.43 5.29
C ALA A 112 2.88 3.23 6.59
N LEU A 113 4.06 3.00 7.19
CA LEU A 113 4.49 3.65 8.42
C LEU A 113 5.11 5.05 8.21
N GLU A 114 5.61 5.37 7.03
CA GLU A 114 6.28 6.65 6.76
C GLU A 114 5.31 7.83 6.84
N ARG A 115 4.04 7.62 6.47
CA ARG A 115 2.95 8.60 6.68
C ARG A 115 2.72 8.95 8.14
N LEU A 116 2.96 8.01 9.06
CA LEU A 116 2.79 8.26 10.48
C LEU A 116 3.92 9.13 11.04
N GLN A 117 5.01 9.36 10.30
CA GLN A 117 6.15 10.16 10.75
C GLN A 117 6.65 9.72 12.14
N LEU A 118 6.82 8.40 12.29
CA LEU A 118 7.22 7.80 13.55
C LEU A 118 8.56 8.39 14.06
N PRO A 119 8.72 8.59 15.37
CA PRO A 119 9.91 9.22 15.91
C PRO A 119 11.13 8.30 15.75
N ARG A 120 12.26 8.85 15.29
CA ARG A 120 13.50 8.08 15.07
C ARG A 120 14.07 7.41 16.32
N ALA A 121 13.75 7.95 17.49
CA ALA A 121 14.17 7.46 18.80
C ALA A 121 13.35 6.25 19.30
N LEU A 122 12.35 5.80 18.52
CA LEU A 122 11.47 4.70 18.88
C LEU A 122 12.26 3.40 19.03
N GLU A 123 12.07 2.73 20.17
CA GLU A 123 12.76 1.48 20.52
C GLU A 123 11.84 0.27 20.44
N SER A 124 10.54 0.47 20.61
CA SER A 124 9.53 -0.58 20.59
C SER A 124 8.31 -0.17 19.76
N LEU A 125 7.89 -1.05 18.85
CA LEU A 125 6.68 -0.90 18.07
C LEU A 125 5.84 -2.17 18.17
N THR A 126 4.56 -2.01 18.48
CA THR A 126 3.62 -3.12 18.61
C THR A 126 2.37 -2.87 17.79
N LEU A 127 2.02 -3.80 16.91
CA LEU A 127 0.82 -3.77 16.10
C LEU A 127 -0.09 -4.92 16.51
N ARG A 128 -1.25 -4.61 17.07
CA ARG A 128 -2.22 -5.58 17.59
C ARG A 128 -3.54 -5.44 16.86
N ASN A 129 -4.02 -6.53 16.28
CA ASN A 129 -5.28 -6.56 15.54
C ASN A 129 -5.32 -5.50 14.40
N CYS A 130 -4.16 -5.18 13.81
CA CYS A 130 -4.05 -4.14 12.80
C CYS A 130 -4.27 -4.70 11.39
N LEU A 131 -4.79 -3.86 10.50
CA LEU A 131 -4.78 -4.08 9.06
C LEU A 131 -3.82 -3.08 8.42
N VAL A 132 -2.71 -3.56 7.87
CA VAL A 132 -1.74 -2.70 7.19
C VAL A 132 -1.72 -3.04 5.72
N GLN A 133 -2.12 -2.07 4.89
CA GLN A 133 -2.13 -2.21 3.45
C GLN A 133 -0.85 -1.64 2.84
N GLY A 134 -0.36 -2.30 1.80
CA GLY A 134 0.90 -1.99 1.12
C GLY A 134 2.13 -2.58 1.81
N THR A 135 3.31 -2.09 1.43
CA THR A 135 4.58 -2.55 1.96
C THR A 135 4.86 -1.88 3.30
N MET A 136 5.02 -2.71 4.33
CA MET A 136 5.56 -2.25 5.60
C MET A 136 7.07 -2.13 5.49
N GLY A 137 7.61 -0.94 5.76
CA GLY A 137 9.05 -0.68 5.87
C GLY A 137 9.31 0.18 7.12
N PHE A 138 10.48 0.04 7.71
CA PHE A 138 10.83 0.69 8.98
C PHE A 138 11.96 1.71 8.81
N TYR A 139 12.01 2.36 7.64
CA TYR A 139 13.05 3.32 7.29
C TYR A 139 13.15 4.46 8.33
N GLY A 140 14.37 4.75 8.77
CA GLY A 140 14.65 5.80 9.75
C GLY A 140 14.37 5.42 11.21
N LEU A 141 13.95 4.18 11.49
CA LEU A 141 13.79 3.64 12.84
C LEU A 141 15.02 2.86 13.29
N GLU A 142 16.19 3.48 13.17
CA GLU A 142 17.51 2.88 13.44
C GLU A 142 17.69 2.40 14.90
N HIS A 143 16.83 2.86 15.81
CA HIS A 143 16.86 2.47 17.23
C HIS A 143 15.82 1.41 17.61
N LEU A 144 15.03 0.91 16.65
CA LEU A 144 13.98 -0.07 16.92
C LEU A 144 14.60 -1.41 17.34
N ARG A 145 14.41 -1.78 18.61
CA ARG A 145 14.93 -3.03 19.19
C ARG A 145 13.86 -4.11 19.31
N ARG A 146 12.60 -3.70 19.45
CA ARG A 146 11.47 -4.60 19.67
C ARG A 146 10.36 -4.33 18.65
N LEU A 147 10.00 -5.36 17.91
CA LEU A 147 8.86 -5.36 17.01
C LEU A 147 7.93 -6.53 17.37
N GLU A 148 6.69 -6.20 17.69
CA GLU A 148 5.66 -7.19 18.01
C GLU A 148 4.47 -7.04 17.05
N LEU A 149 4.16 -8.09 16.30
CA LEU A 149 3.04 -8.15 15.37
C LEU A 149 2.09 -9.25 15.83
N ARG A 150 0.92 -8.87 16.34
CA ARG A 150 -0.06 -9.80 16.92
C ARG A 150 -1.39 -9.69 16.21
N ASN A 151 -1.91 -10.81 15.70
CA ASN A 151 -3.21 -10.94 15.02
C ASN A 151 -3.42 -9.86 13.95
N SER A 152 -2.34 -9.42 13.32
CA SER A 152 -2.34 -8.33 12.35
C SER A 152 -2.21 -8.91 10.94
N ARG A 153 -2.81 -8.22 9.97
CA ARG A 153 -2.80 -8.60 8.57
C ARG A 153 -2.03 -7.58 7.76
N PHE A 154 -1.14 -8.07 6.90
CA PHE A 154 -0.29 -7.25 6.05
C PHE A 154 -0.53 -7.64 4.60
N SER A 155 -0.57 -6.67 3.69
CA SER A 155 -0.56 -6.97 2.24
C SER A 155 0.81 -7.47 1.80
N ASP A 156 1.86 -6.79 2.26
CA ASP A 156 3.25 -7.16 2.01
C ASP A 156 4.13 -6.78 3.22
N PHE A 157 5.01 -7.68 3.64
CA PHE A 157 5.80 -7.52 4.86
C PHE A 157 7.30 -7.59 4.55
N TRP A 158 7.96 -6.43 4.55
CA TRP A 158 9.39 -6.27 4.27
C TRP A 158 10.06 -5.66 5.51
N LEU A 159 10.79 -6.48 6.26
CA LEU A 159 11.56 -5.95 7.36
C LEU A 159 12.87 -5.35 6.82
N SER A 160 12.83 -4.08 6.43
CA SER A 160 13.99 -3.30 5.99
C SER A 160 14.11 -1.97 6.75
N GLY A 161 15.34 -1.48 6.94
CA GLY A 161 15.61 -0.19 7.57
C GLY A 161 15.75 -0.25 9.10
N VAL A 162 15.77 -1.45 9.66
CA VAL A 162 16.07 -1.74 11.09
C VAL A 162 17.37 -2.54 11.20
N ASP A 163 18.26 -2.29 10.25
CA ASP A 163 19.49 -3.04 10.02
C ASP A 163 20.36 -2.94 11.27
N ASN A 164 20.68 -4.08 11.87
CA ASN A 164 21.53 -4.27 13.06
C ASN A 164 21.00 -3.67 14.37
N SER A 165 19.73 -3.24 14.45
CA SER A 165 19.15 -2.73 15.71
C SER A 165 18.10 -3.64 16.33
N LEU A 166 17.38 -4.39 15.49
CA LEU A 166 16.32 -5.27 15.97
C LEU A 166 16.89 -6.44 16.77
N GLN A 167 16.41 -6.60 18.01
CA GLN A 167 16.84 -7.65 18.94
C GLN A 167 15.70 -8.63 19.25
N HIS A 168 14.46 -8.15 19.19
CA HIS A 168 13.27 -8.89 19.59
C HIS A 168 12.21 -8.77 18.49
N LEU A 169 11.92 -9.89 17.83
CA LEU A 169 10.87 -10.00 16.83
C LEU A 169 9.85 -11.05 17.27
N GLU A 170 8.62 -10.61 17.51
CA GLU A 170 7.52 -11.50 17.89
C GLU A 170 6.39 -11.38 16.88
N LEU A 171 6.01 -12.52 16.30
CA LEU A 171 4.94 -12.69 15.35
C LEU A 171 3.95 -13.68 15.97
N VAL A 172 2.72 -13.24 16.22
CA VAL A 172 1.67 -14.10 16.79
C VAL A 172 0.42 -14.01 15.94
N GLY A 173 -0.09 -15.14 15.44
CA GLY A 173 -1.29 -15.15 14.60
C GLY A 173 -1.08 -14.42 13.26
N VAL A 174 0.16 -14.37 12.75
CA VAL A 174 0.50 -13.69 11.48
C VAL A 174 0.53 -14.71 10.34
N HIS A 175 -0.28 -14.45 9.31
CA HIS A 175 -0.50 -15.37 8.19
C HIS A 175 -0.06 -14.80 6.85
N THR A 176 0.60 -13.63 6.84
CA THR A 176 1.13 -13.01 5.64
C THR A 176 2.54 -13.55 5.35
N PRO A 177 2.91 -13.82 4.08
CA PRO A 177 4.30 -14.07 3.69
C PRO A 177 5.27 -12.98 4.18
N ILE A 178 6.39 -13.41 4.76
CA ILE A 178 7.50 -12.52 5.11
C ILE A 178 8.47 -12.57 3.94
N LEU A 179 8.34 -11.61 3.03
CA LEU A 179 9.14 -11.62 1.80
C LEU A 179 10.62 -11.40 2.08
N ARG A 180 10.94 -10.64 3.13
CA ARG A 180 12.30 -10.34 3.54
C ARG A 180 12.43 -10.06 5.01
N LEU A 181 13.38 -10.72 5.63
CA LEU A 181 13.93 -10.41 6.93
C LEU A 181 15.43 -10.14 6.73
N GLU A 182 15.77 -8.90 6.43
CA GLU A 182 17.15 -8.50 6.12
C GLU A 182 17.84 -7.87 7.34
N GLU A 183 19.13 -8.15 7.46
CA GLU A 183 20.14 -7.40 8.21
C GLU A 183 19.97 -7.26 9.73
N SER A 184 19.27 -8.15 10.41
CA SER A 184 19.23 -8.18 11.87
C SER A 184 20.29 -9.14 12.44
N SER A 185 21.53 -8.67 12.53
CA SER A 185 22.64 -9.44 13.15
C SER A 185 22.56 -9.50 14.68
N GLU A 186 21.79 -8.61 15.30
CA GLU A 186 21.61 -8.48 16.75
C GLU A 186 20.38 -9.23 17.28
N LEU A 187 19.72 -10.05 16.46
CA LEU A 187 18.51 -10.75 16.86
C LEU A 187 18.81 -11.74 17.99
N ARG A 188 18.14 -11.56 19.14
CA ARG A 188 18.27 -12.40 20.36
C ARG A 188 17.00 -13.15 20.67
N TYR A 189 15.87 -12.72 20.14
CA TYR A 189 14.58 -13.35 20.34
C TYR A 189 13.76 -13.34 19.06
N PHE A 190 13.28 -14.52 18.68
CA PHE A 190 12.40 -14.70 17.53
C PHE A 190 11.25 -15.65 17.85
N VAL A 191 10.03 -15.15 17.77
CA VAL A 191 8.84 -15.97 17.98
C VAL A 191 7.91 -15.88 16.79
N CYS A 192 7.43 -17.04 16.37
CA CYS A 192 6.36 -17.18 15.39
C CYS A 192 5.34 -18.19 15.92
N ASP A 193 4.46 -17.73 16.80
CA ASP A 193 3.38 -18.54 17.37
C ASP A 193 2.13 -18.40 16.49
N ASP A 194 1.52 -19.53 16.14
CA ASP A 194 0.34 -19.54 15.25
C ASP A 194 0.58 -18.77 13.93
N CYS A 195 1.79 -18.89 13.40
CA CYS A 195 2.18 -18.34 12.12
C CYS A 195 1.95 -19.34 11.00
N ASP A 196 1.35 -18.90 9.88
CA ASP A 196 1.38 -19.61 8.61
C ASP A 196 2.08 -18.75 7.57
N VAL A 197 3.41 -18.68 7.70
CA VAL A 197 4.25 -17.90 6.79
C VAL A 197 4.74 -18.85 5.69
N PRO A 198 4.29 -18.68 4.43
CA PRO A 198 4.59 -19.62 3.33
C PRO A 198 6.06 -19.59 2.89
N SER A 199 6.76 -18.48 3.12
CA SER A 199 8.16 -18.30 2.75
C SER A 199 8.79 -17.22 3.62
N VAL A 200 10.03 -17.45 4.04
CA VAL A 200 10.88 -16.48 4.74
C VAL A 200 12.21 -16.42 4.01
N MET A 201 12.54 -15.24 3.47
CA MET A 201 13.87 -14.97 2.94
C MET A 201 14.70 -14.21 3.98
N VAL A 202 15.89 -14.71 4.27
CA VAL A 202 16.86 -14.10 5.18
C VAL A 202 18.19 -13.95 4.49
N ASP A 203 18.94 -12.90 4.81
CA ASP A 203 20.34 -12.80 4.39
C ASP A 203 21.27 -13.69 5.26
N ASN A 204 22.55 -13.72 4.91
CA ASN A 204 23.53 -14.56 5.61
C ASN A 204 23.73 -14.13 7.07
N SER A 205 23.70 -12.82 7.38
CA SER A 205 23.88 -12.29 8.74
C SER A 205 22.70 -12.63 9.63
N THR A 206 21.47 -12.42 9.14
CA THR A 206 20.24 -12.75 9.85
C THR A 206 20.10 -14.26 10.02
N TYR A 207 20.46 -15.05 9.01
CA TYR A 207 20.53 -16.52 9.14
C TYR A 207 21.49 -16.94 10.27
N ALA A 208 22.68 -16.34 10.34
CA ALA A 208 23.64 -16.66 11.39
C ALA A 208 23.13 -16.30 12.79
N ALA A 209 22.48 -15.13 12.94
CA ALA A 209 21.86 -14.70 14.19
C ALA A 209 20.74 -15.66 14.62
N LEU A 210 19.81 -15.98 13.71
CA LEU A 210 18.72 -16.94 13.96
C LEU A 210 19.24 -18.34 14.30
N ALA A 211 20.26 -18.83 13.59
CA ALA A 211 20.84 -20.16 13.82
C ALA A 211 21.57 -20.26 15.17
N ALA A 212 22.02 -19.13 15.73
CA ALA A 212 22.64 -19.06 17.06
C ALA A 212 21.62 -19.07 18.21
N LEU A 213 20.33 -18.85 17.93
CA LEU A 213 19.28 -18.87 18.95
C LEU A 213 19.05 -20.30 19.48
N SER A 214 18.89 -20.42 20.79
CA SER A 214 18.45 -21.65 21.45
C SER A 214 16.92 -21.71 21.55
N PRO A 215 16.29 -22.89 21.64
CA PRO A 215 14.84 -22.99 21.86
C PRO A 215 14.41 -22.20 23.11
N ALA A 216 13.43 -21.31 22.95
CA ALA A 216 12.89 -20.48 24.00
C ALA A 216 11.82 -21.23 24.80
N LEU A 217 11.89 -21.14 26.14
CA LEU A 217 10.80 -21.55 27.02
C LEU A 217 9.60 -20.58 26.89
N PRO A 218 8.39 -20.99 27.30
CA PRO A 218 7.28 -20.06 27.48
C PRO A 218 7.72 -18.90 28.39
N ASN A 219 7.48 -17.65 27.97
CA ASN A 219 7.88 -16.41 28.64
C ASN A 219 9.38 -16.08 28.67
N ALA A 220 10.22 -16.75 27.89
CA ALA A 220 11.62 -16.34 27.74
C ALA A 220 11.72 -14.99 27.01
N THR A 221 12.78 -14.23 27.28
CA THR A 221 13.12 -12.99 26.57
C THR A 221 14.19 -13.16 25.51
N GLU A 222 14.75 -14.37 25.40
CA GLU A 222 15.80 -14.77 24.47
C GLU A 222 15.52 -16.17 23.90
N GLY A 223 16.07 -16.46 22.74
CA GLY A 223 15.89 -17.72 22.03
C GLY A 223 14.83 -17.68 20.93
N TYR A 224 14.46 -18.84 20.41
CA TYR A 224 13.46 -18.97 19.36
C TYR A 224 12.28 -19.86 19.76
N ARG A 225 11.07 -19.49 19.35
CA ARG A 225 9.89 -20.36 19.43
C ARG A 225 9.13 -20.31 18.12
N VAL A 226 9.25 -21.39 17.36
CA VAL A 226 8.68 -21.51 16.01
C VAL A 226 8.18 -22.92 15.84
N ASN A 227 6.91 -23.07 15.46
CA ASN A 227 6.35 -24.39 15.19
C ASN A 227 6.79 -24.89 13.80
N ARG A 228 6.45 -24.12 12.76
CA ARG A 228 6.80 -24.41 11.38
C ARG A 228 6.84 -23.12 10.57
N ILE A 229 7.88 -22.95 9.77
CA ILE A 229 7.92 -21.98 8.69
C ILE A 229 8.04 -22.76 7.39
N GLN A 230 7.15 -22.48 6.43
CA GLN A 230 7.23 -23.09 5.12
C GLN A 230 8.21 -22.31 4.25
N HIS A 231 8.71 -22.95 3.20
CA HIS A 231 9.50 -22.27 2.18
C HIS A 231 8.82 -22.48 0.84
N ASP A 232 8.81 -21.44 0.02
CA ASP A 232 8.42 -21.53 -1.37
C ASP A 232 9.66 -21.77 -2.21
N GLU A 233 9.81 -23.01 -2.70
CA GLU A 233 10.94 -23.40 -3.55
C GLU A 233 11.00 -22.56 -4.82
N ALA A 234 9.85 -22.26 -5.45
CA ALA A 234 9.80 -21.48 -6.67
C ALA A 234 10.24 -20.04 -6.42
N GLN A 235 9.79 -19.45 -5.31
CA GLN A 235 10.18 -18.10 -4.92
C GLN A 235 11.67 -18.03 -4.57
N CYS A 236 12.20 -19.03 -3.87
CA CYS A 236 13.62 -19.08 -3.54
C CYS A 236 14.50 -19.24 -4.78
N MET A 237 14.09 -20.11 -5.71
CA MET A 237 14.78 -20.29 -6.99
C MET A 237 14.71 -19.05 -7.87
N ALA A 238 13.58 -18.32 -7.87
CA ALA A 238 13.44 -17.05 -8.57
C ALA A 238 14.41 -15.98 -8.02
N ALA A 239 14.61 -15.96 -6.69
CA ALA A 239 15.62 -15.13 -6.04
C ALA A 239 17.05 -15.66 -6.19
N ARG A 240 17.25 -16.76 -6.96
CA ARG A 240 18.53 -17.51 -7.06
C ARG A 240 19.11 -17.87 -5.70
N GLY A 241 18.24 -18.03 -4.72
CA GLY A 241 18.60 -18.32 -3.36
C GLY A 241 18.89 -19.80 -3.15
N GLN A 242 19.40 -20.09 -1.95
CA GLN A 242 19.62 -21.44 -1.48
C GLN A 242 18.71 -21.68 -0.29
N ILE A 243 17.95 -22.76 -0.34
CA ILE A 243 17.17 -23.23 0.81
C ILE A 243 18.17 -23.81 1.81
N LYS A 244 18.21 -23.24 3.02
CA LYS A 244 19.00 -23.76 4.13
C LYS A 244 18.08 -24.14 5.29
N ARG A 245 18.39 -25.26 5.91
CA ARG A 245 17.73 -25.68 7.15
C ARG A 245 18.19 -24.76 8.28
N LEU A 246 17.25 -24.12 8.96
CA LEU A 246 17.53 -23.22 10.09
C LEU A 246 17.43 -23.98 11.42
N TRP A 247 16.30 -24.67 11.64
CA TRP A 247 16.06 -25.52 12.82
C TRP A 247 15.47 -26.87 12.37
N GLU A 248 15.08 -27.73 13.32
CA GLU A 248 14.67 -29.10 12.99
C GLU A 248 13.52 -29.18 11.98
N THR A 249 12.51 -28.31 12.10
CA THR A 249 11.28 -28.31 11.29
C THR A 249 11.20 -27.16 10.29
N THR A 250 12.24 -26.32 10.22
CA THR A 250 12.18 -25.02 9.55
C THR A 250 13.35 -24.84 8.60
N SER A 251 13.04 -24.47 7.37
CA SER A 251 14.00 -24.07 6.35
C SER A 251 13.67 -22.66 5.87
N VAL A 252 14.70 -21.90 5.51
CA VAL A 252 14.60 -20.53 5.04
C VAL A 252 15.35 -20.38 3.72
N CYS A 253 14.97 -19.39 2.91
CA CYS A 253 15.67 -19.08 1.68
C CYS A 253 16.75 -18.02 1.93
N ILE A 254 17.97 -18.25 1.43
CA ILE A 254 19.04 -17.26 1.45
C ILE A 254 19.33 -16.80 0.01
N PRO A 255 18.94 -15.57 -0.39
CA PRO A 255 19.16 -15.07 -1.74
C PRO A 255 20.65 -14.83 -2.02
N ASP A 256 21.10 -15.09 -3.26
CA ASP A 256 22.45 -14.78 -3.71
C ASP A 256 22.57 -13.30 -4.10
N ARG A 257 23.06 -12.46 -3.16
CA ARG A 257 23.24 -11.01 -3.38
C ARG A 257 24.36 -10.66 -4.36
N ASN A 258 25.28 -11.58 -4.66
CA ASN A 258 26.43 -11.30 -5.55
C ASN A 258 26.07 -11.37 -7.04
N ARG A 259 24.85 -11.78 -7.37
CA ARG A 259 24.33 -11.73 -8.72
C ARG A 259 23.09 -10.86 -8.67
N PRO A 260 23.02 -9.76 -9.44
CA PRO A 260 21.77 -9.04 -9.56
C PRO A 260 20.68 -10.05 -9.95
N PRO A 261 19.47 -9.96 -9.35
CA PRO A 261 18.35 -10.76 -9.82
C PRO A 261 18.33 -10.60 -11.33
N ILE A 262 18.14 -11.70 -12.07
CA ILE A 262 17.81 -11.52 -13.48
C ILE A 262 16.58 -10.62 -13.44
N ASP A 263 16.58 -9.56 -14.23
CA ASP A 263 15.34 -8.96 -14.70
C ASP A 263 14.59 -10.01 -15.53
N THR A 264 14.22 -11.15 -14.94
CA THR A 264 13.00 -11.83 -15.33
C THR A 264 11.97 -10.81 -14.94
N ASN A 265 11.59 -9.93 -15.88
CA ASN A 265 10.46 -9.02 -15.82
C ASN A 265 9.60 -9.34 -14.61
N PHE A 266 9.93 -8.77 -13.44
CA PHE A 266 9.09 -8.83 -12.26
C PHE A 266 8.00 -7.80 -12.55
N GLY A 267 7.25 -8.04 -13.64
CA GLY A 267 5.89 -7.61 -13.73
C GLY A 267 5.20 -8.30 -12.56
N SER A 268 5.09 -7.59 -11.46
CA SER A 268 3.90 -7.62 -10.61
C SER A 268 3.25 -9.01 -10.50
N SER A 269 4.00 -10.01 -10.03
CA SER A 269 3.46 -11.37 -9.87
C SER A 269 2.44 -11.47 -8.71
N TRP A 270 2.28 -10.39 -7.93
CA TRP A 270 1.18 -10.22 -6.98
C TRP A 270 -0.13 -9.74 -7.63
N MET A 271 -0.15 -9.46 -8.94
CA MET A 271 -1.35 -9.06 -9.69
C MET A 271 -2.05 -10.26 -10.37
N TYR A 272 -1.90 -11.48 -9.84
CA TYR A 272 -2.25 -12.73 -10.54
C TYR A 272 -3.71 -13.20 -10.50
N PRO A 273 -4.66 -12.51 -9.85
CA PRO A 273 -6.06 -12.65 -10.24
C PRO A 273 -6.70 -11.37 -10.80
N TYR A 274 -6.04 -10.21 -10.78
CA TYR A 274 -6.65 -8.96 -11.29
C TYR A 274 -6.16 -8.54 -12.68
N THR A 275 -4.90 -8.82 -13.06
CA THR A 275 -4.40 -8.52 -14.43
C THR A 275 -5.12 -9.30 -15.50
N THR A 276 -5.31 -10.60 -15.31
CA THR A 276 -5.97 -11.47 -16.28
C THR A 276 -7.39 -10.98 -16.57
N TYR A 277 -8.11 -10.49 -15.55
CA TYR A 277 -9.43 -9.87 -15.71
C TYR A 277 -9.38 -8.53 -16.47
N ILE A 278 -8.36 -7.70 -16.26
CA ILE A 278 -8.22 -6.43 -17.00
C ILE A 278 -7.88 -6.69 -18.48
N TYR A 279 -7.01 -7.65 -18.77
CA TYR A 279 -6.68 -7.99 -20.16
C TYR A 279 -7.84 -8.68 -20.89
N LEU A 280 -8.55 -9.60 -20.24
CA LEU A 280 -9.75 -10.23 -20.81
C LEU A 280 -10.91 -9.24 -20.96
N GLY A 281 -11.13 -8.37 -19.96
CA GLY A 281 -12.14 -7.32 -20.00
C GLY A 281 -11.84 -6.26 -21.05
N GLY A 282 -10.60 -5.79 -21.12
CA GLY A 282 -10.14 -4.81 -22.10
C GLY A 282 -10.23 -5.33 -23.54
N ALA A 283 -9.83 -6.59 -23.78
CA ALA A 283 -9.97 -7.23 -25.09
C ALA A 283 -11.44 -7.39 -25.51
N ALA A 284 -12.34 -7.72 -24.57
CA ALA A 284 -13.77 -7.81 -24.85
C ALA A 284 -14.37 -6.44 -25.22
N VAL A 285 -14.02 -5.38 -24.49
CA VAL A 285 -14.49 -4.01 -24.77
C VAL A 285 -13.96 -3.52 -26.12
N LEU A 286 -12.67 -3.70 -26.42
CA LEU A 286 -12.10 -3.37 -27.73
C LEU A 286 -12.78 -4.16 -28.86
N GLY A 287 -13.06 -5.45 -28.64
CA GLY A 287 -13.81 -6.27 -29.58
C GLY A 287 -15.21 -5.73 -29.88
N VAL A 288 -15.94 -5.29 -28.84
CA VAL A 288 -17.28 -4.68 -29.00
C VAL A 288 -17.20 -3.35 -29.75
N ILE A 289 -16.21 -2.50 -29.46
CA ILE A 289 -16.00 -1.22 -30.15
C ILE A 289 -15.75 -1.47 -31.65
N VAL A 290 -14.83 -2.37 -31.98
CA VAL A 290 -14.51 -2.70 -33.38
C VAL A 290 -15.74 -3.26 -34.11
N LEU A 291 -16.49 -4.18 -33.49
CA LEU A 291 -17.71 -4.72 -34.08
C LEU A 291 -18.78 -3.65 -34.29
N PHE A 292 -18.94 -2.72 -33.35
CA PHE A 292 -19.88 -1.61 -33.47
C PHE A 292 -19.46 -0.64 -34.57
N SER A 293 -18.18 -0.29 -34.68
CA SER A 293 -17.64 0.54 -35.76
C SER A 293 -17.86 -0.12 -37.13
N VAL A 294 -17.56 -1.42 -37.27
CA VAL A 294 -17.80 -2.17 -38.52
C VAL A 294 -19.29 -2.23 -38.85
N TYR A 295 -20.16 -2.45 -37.87
CA TYR A 295 -21.61 -2.43 -38.06
C TYR A 295 -22.11 -1.05 -38.51
N ALA A 296 -21.65 0.03 -37.89
CA ALA A 296 -22.00 1.40 -38.25
C ALA A 296 -21.56 1.75 -39.67
N ILE A 297 -20.32 1.38 -40.06
CA ILE A 297 -19.80 1.59 -41.42
C ILE A 297 -20.62 0.80 -42.45
N ARG A 298 -20.93 -0.47 -42.16
CA ARG A 298 -21.76 -1.30 -43.06
C ARG A 298 -23.20 -0.79 -43.19
N ARG A 299 -23.78 -0.27 -42.11
CA ARG A 299 -25.13 0.31 -42.13
C ARG A 299 -25.16 1.66 -42.85
N GLY A 300 -24.16 2.51 -42.64
CA GLY A 300 -24.01 3.79 -43.34
C GLY A 300 -23.79 3.62 -44.85
N SER A 301 -22.98 2.66 -45.27
CA SER A 301 -22.75 2.38 -46.70
C SER A 301 -23.98 1.79 -47.40
N ARG A 302 -24.90 1.12 -46.68
CA ARG A 302 -26.22 0.75 -47.23
C ARG A 302 -27.14 1.96 -47.41
N ALA A 303 -27.10 2.94 -46.52
CA ALA A 303 -27.90 4.17 -46.63
C ALA A 303 -27.43 5.06 -47.80
N VAL A 304 -26.12 5.12 -48.08
CA VAL A 304 -25.57 5.91 -49.18
C VAL A 304 -25.94 5.33 -50.55
N LYS A 305 -26.05 4.00 -50.68
CA LYS A 305 -26.52 3.37 -51.93
C LYS A 305 -27.98 3.68 -52.27
N ILE A 306 -28.83 3.88 -51.26
CA ILE A 306 -30.25 4.22 -51.48
C ILE A 306 -30.41 5.69 -51.91
N ARG A 307 -29.53 6.60 -51.48
CA ARG A 307 -29.60 8.01 -51.90
C ARG A 307 -29.11 8.27 -53.31
N ARG A 308 -28.04 7.59 -53.77
CA ARG A 308 -27.55 7.78 -55.16
C ARG A 308 -28.56 7.35 -56.22
N SER A 309 -29.36 6.31 -55.97
CA SER A 309 -30.42 5.90 -56.91
C SER A 309 -31.58 6.91 -57.00
N ALA A 310 -31.79 7.75 -55.99
CA ALA A 310 -32.85 8.76 -56.03
C ALA A 310 -32.43 10.04 -56.76
N ASP A 311 -31.15 10.43 -56.66
CA ASP A 311 -30.65 11.65 -57.33
C ASP A 311 -30.45 11.46 -58.85
N ASP A 312 -30.10 10.26 -59.30
CA ASP A 312 -29.91 9.97 -60.73
C ASP A 312 -31.25 9.98 -61.52
N ASP A 313 -32.36 9.55 -60.91
CA ASP A 313 -33.69 9.60 -61.52
C ASP A 313 -34.23 11.04 -61.65
N TYR A 314 -33.82 11.94 -60.75
CA TYR A 314 -34.19 13.36 -60.87
C TYR A 314 -33.47 14.04 -62.04
N LEU A 315 -32.18 13.76 -62.25
CA LEU A 315 -31.41 14.32 -63.37
C LEU A 315 -31.93 13.88 -64.74
N ALA A 316 -32.35 12.62 -64.88
CA ALA A 316 -32.91 12.09 -66.13
C ALA A 316 -34.27 12.72 -66.50
N SER A 317 -35.03 13.21 -65.52
CA SER A 317 -36.37 13.79 -65.75
C SER A 317 -36.37 15.30 -66.08
N THR A 318 -35.28 16.02 -65.81
CA THR A 318 -35.17 17.48 -66.01
C THR A 318 -34.48 17.89 -67.30
N LEU A 319 -33.81 16.98 -68.00
CA LEU A 319 -33.11 17.29 -69.25
C LEU A 319 -34.09 17.32 -70.43
N ARG A 320 -34.15 18.47 -71.11
CA ARG A 320 -34.97 18.60 -72.32
C ARG A 320 -34.31 17.83 -73.48
N PRO A 321 -35.09 17.29 -74.43
CA PRO A 321 -34.56 16.43 -75.51
C PRO A 321 -33.44 17.07 -76.36
N ASN A 322 -33.42 18.40 -76.44
CA ASN A 322 -32.43 19.17 -77.17
C ASN A 322 -31.08 19.33 -76.45
N GLU A 323 -30.97 19.01 -75.16
CA GLU A 323 -29.72 19.06 -74.38
C GLU A 323 -29.00 17.69 -74.36
N MET A 324 -29.71 16.59 -74.58
CA MET A 324 -29.10 15.25 -74.72
C MET A 324 -28.27 15.11 -76.02
N ALA A 325 -28.66 15.81 -77.08
CA ALA A 325 -27.94 15.78 -78.35
C ALA A 325 -26.55 16.44 -78.26
N THR A 326 -26.37 17.43 -77.37
CA THR A 326 -25.09 18.14 -77.18
C THR A 326 -24.11 17.32 -76.34
N LEU A 327 -24.60 16.50 -75.40
CA LEU A 327 -23.76 15.60 -74.60
C LEU A 327 -23.28 14.37 -75.39
N GLN A 328 -24.10 13.82 -76.29
CA GLN A 328 -23.65 12.73 -77.17
C GLN A 328 -22.58 13.17 -78.17
N MET A 329 -22.57 14.46 -78.57
CA MET A 329 -21.55 14.98 -79.48
C MET A 329 -20.19 15.19 -78.79
N LEU A 330 -20.17 15.53 -77.49
CA LEU A 330 -18.93 15.68 -76.71
C LEU A 330 -18.31 14.35 -76.27
N GLN A 331 -19.10 13.27 -76.24
CA GLN A 331 -18.60 11.95 -75.86
C GLN A 331 -17.90 11.22 -77.02
N ILE A 332 -18.13 11.63 -78.27
CA ILE A 332 -17.46 11.06 -79.46
C ILE A 332 -16.04 11.62 -79.66
N ASP A 333 -15.74 12.84 -79.19
CA ASP A 333 -14.38 13.41 -79.27
C ASP A 333 -13.43 12.90 -78.16
N ALA A 334 -13.97 12.31 -77.08
CA ALA A 334 -13.16 11.78 -75.99
C ALA A 334 -12.61 10.36 -76.23
N ASP A 335 -13.22 9.59 -77.13
CA ASP A 335 -12.80 8.22 -77.49
C ASP A 335 -11.82 8.19 -78.70
N ALA A 336 -11.39 9.36 -79.20
CA ALA A 336 -10.46 9.50 -80.31
C ALA A 336 -9.05 10.01 -79.89
N ILE A 337 -8.70 9.98 -78.59
CA ILE A 337 -7.36 10.30 -78.07
C ILE A 337 -6.72 9.07 -77.42
#